data_AF-A0A9X8DL50-F1
#
_entry.id   AF-A0A9X8DL50-F1
#
_cell.length_a   1.000
_cell.length_b   1.000
_cell.length_c   1.000
_cell.angle_alpha   90.00
_cell.angle_beta   90.00
_cell.angle_gamma   90.00
#
_symmetry.space_group_name_H-M   'P 1'
#
loop_
_entity.id
_entity.type
_entity.pdbx_description
1 polymer ?
#
loop_
_entity_poly.entity_id
_entity_poly.type
_entity_poly.pdbx_seq_one_letter_code
_entity_poly.pdbx_strand_id
1 'polypeptide(L)' 'MLLPNQLLAAGCFYRVGAIKVERNVLQGAPHHQRAVGAGAFETIPCGLVLRSIGYKSIPFAGVPFDVKRHVIPNVAG' A
#
# COMPACT_ATOMS: atom_id res chain seq x y z
N MET A 1 -7.25 -3.08 11.71
CA MET A 1 -7.03 -3.18 10.25
C MET A 1 -5.67 -3.82 10.03
N LEU A 2 -5.51 -4.74 9.07
CA LEU A 2 -4.22 -5.39 8.79
C LEU A 2 -3.55 -4.69 7.59
N LEU A 3 -2.26 -4.38 7.67
CA LEU A 3 -1.50 -3.80 6.55
C LEU A 3 -0.55 -4.86 5.95
N PRO A 4 -0.38 -4.88 4.62
CA PRO A 4 0.54 -5.81 3.97
C PRO A 4 1.98 -5.40 4.30
N ASN A 5 2.71 -6.29 4.96
CA ASN A 5 4.09 -6.05 5.37
C ASN A 5 5.09 -6.75 4.45
N GLN A 6 4.84 -8.01 4.09
CA GLN A 6 5.80 -8.80 3.31
C GLN A 6 5.12 -9.96 2.55
N LEU A 7 5.58 -10.22 1.32
CA LEU A 7 5.23 -11.42 0.56
C LEU A 7 6.25 -12.53 0.84
N LEU A 8 5.76 -13.76 1.06
CA LEU A 8 6.58 -14.94 1.33
C LEU A 8 6.50 -15.92 0.15
N ALA A 9 7.60 -16.59 -0.15
CA ALA A 9 7.75 -17.49 -1.28
C ALA A 9 7.16 -18.89 -1.02
N ALA A 10 6.55 -19.51 -2.04
CA ALA A 10 6.00 -20.87 -1.99
C ALA A 10 7.06 -21.95 -2.22
N GLY A 11 8.08 -22.03 -1.36
CA GLY A 11 9.20 -22.99 -1.52
C GLY A 11 10.09 -22.76 -2.75
N CYS A 12 9.71 -21.84 -3.64
CA CYS A 12 10.45 -21.36 -4.80
C CYS A 12 10.26 -19.83 -4.92
N PHE A 13 11.26 -19.12 -5.44
CA PHE A 13 11.27 -17.66 -5.46
C PHE A 13 10.31 -17.03 -6.49
N TYR A 14 9.71 -17.81 -7.38
CA TYR A 14 8.86 -17.30 -8.47
C TYR A 14 7.36 -17.31 -8.15
N ARG A 15 6.95 -17.85 -7.00
CA ARG A 15 5.55 -17.92 -6.60
C ARG A 15 5.34 -17.40 -5.18
N VAL A 16 4.23 -16.68 -4.99
CA VAL A 16 3.75 -16.30 -3.66
C VAL A 16 3.21 -17.54 -2.96
N GLY A 17 3.60 -17.74 -1.71
CA GLY A 17 3.11 -18.80 -0.83
C GLY A 17 2.36 -18.29 0.38
N ALA A 18 2.63 -17.07 0.83
CA ALA A 18 1.89 -16.42 1.89
C ALA A 18 2.09 -14.90 1.89
N ILE A 19 1.25 -14.20 2.64
CA ILE A 19 1.43 -12.79 2.98
C ILE A 19 1.54 -12.63 4.49
N LYS A 20 2.57 -11.91 4.93
CA LYS A 20 2.71 -11.44 6.31
C LYS A 20 2.07 -10.08 6.44
N VAL A 21 1.17 -9.95 7.40
CA VAL A 21 0.41 -8.73 7.67
C VAL A 21 0.58 -8.30 9.13
N GLU A 22 0.47 -7.01 9.39
CA GLU A 22 0.58 -6.44 10.73
C GLU A 22 -0.76 -5.89 11.21
N ARG A 23 -1.12 -6.18 12.48
CA ARG A 23 -2.29 -5.61 13.15
C ARG A 23 -2.04 -4.14 13.44
N ASN A 24 -2.99 -3.31 13.05
CA ASN A 24 -2.94 -1.88 13.29
C ASN A 24 -4.01 -1.40 14.27
N VAL A 25 -3.66 -0.34 14.98
CA VAL A 25 -4.56 0.49 15.78
C VAL A 25 -4.80 1.83 15.06
N LEU A 26 -5.97 2.44 15.28
CA LEU A 26 -6.26 3.77 14.75
C LEU A 26 -5.72 4.84 15.70
N GLN A 27 -5.00 5.81 15.16
CA GLN A 27 -4.48 6.95 15.90
C GLN A 27 -4.80 8.26 15.17
N GLY A 28 -5.02 9.34 15.92
CA GLY A 28 -5.35 10.67 15.40
C GLY A 28 -6.77 11.14 15.73
N ALA A 29 -7.04 12.41 15.40
CA ALA A 29 -8.34 13.03 15.61
C ALA A 29 -9.44 12.40 14.74
N PRO A 30 -10.73 12.52 15.12
CA PRO A 30 -11.85 12.14 14.27
C PRO A 30 -11.68 12.70 12.85
N HIS A 31 -11.98 11.89 11.83
CA HIS A 31 -11.81 12.21 10.40
C HIS A 31 -10.37 12.41 9.88
N HIS A 32 -9.35 12.31 10.75
CA HIS A 32 -7.93 12.36 10.37
C HIS A 32 -7.14 11.15 10.91
N GLN A 33 -7.84 10.04 11.17
CA GLN A 33 -7.23 8.84 11.74
C GLN A 33 -6.33 8.13 10.71
N ARG A 34 -5.24 7.55 11.21
CA ARG A 34 -4.31 6.72 10.43
C ARG A 34 -4.16 5.37 11.11
N ALA A 35 -4.00 4.33 10.31
CA ALA A 35 -3.63 3.00 10.80
C ALA A 35 -2.14 3.01 11.15
N VAL A 36 -1.82 2.65 12.40
CA VAL A 36 -0.45 2.56 12.92
C VAL A 36 -0.20 1.14 13.40
N GLY A 37 0.96 0.58 13.04
CA GLY A 37 1.38 -0.76 13.41
C GLY A 37 1.40 -0.97 14.92
N ALA A 38 0.85 -2.10 15.37
CA ALA A 38 0.81 -2.49 16.78
C ALA A 38 1.89 -3.52 17.14
N GLY A 39 2.78 -3.89 16.20
CA GLY A 39 3.86 -4.86 16.39
C GLY A 39 3.41 -6.32 16.42
N ALA A 40 2.12 -6.61 16.28
CA ALA A 40 1.57 -7.96 16.22
C ALA A 40 1.37 -8.40 14.76
N PHE A 41 1.93 -9.56 14.39
CA PHE A 41 1.95 -10.05 13.02
C PHE A 41 1.20 -11.36 12.86
N GLU A 42 0.62 -11.55 11.68
CA GLU A 42 -0.05 -12.77 11.23
C GLU A 42 0.46 -13.15 9.84
N THR A 43 0.54 -14.44 9.55
CA THR A 43 0.90 -14.94 8.22
C THR A 43 -0.27 -15.72 7.63
N ILE A 44 -0.73 -15.28 6.46
CA ILE A 44 -1.87 -15.86 5.76
C ILE A 44 -1.36 -16.62 4.53
N PRO A 45 -1.48 -17.96 4.48
CA PRO A 45 -1.11 -18.75 3.30
C PRO A 45 -1.96 -18.34 2.09
N CYS A 46 -1.31 -18.03 0.96
CA CYS A 46 -1.99 -17.63 -0.27
C CYS A 46 -1.09 -17.79 -1.50
N GLY A 47 -1.69 -18.13 -2.65
CA GLY A 47 -0.98 -18.27 -3.92
C GLY A 47 -0.96 -17.00 -4.80
N LEU A 48 -1.73 -15.98 -4.42
CA LEU A 48 -1.92 -14.76 -5.20
C LEU A 48 -2.20 -13.57 -4.26
N VAL A 49 -1.62 -12.41 -4.56
CA VAL A 49 -1.88 -11.15 -3.87
C VAL A 49 -2.20 -10.06 -4.89
N LEU A 50 -3.36 -9.42 -4.74
CA LEU A 50 -3.82 -8.31 -5.59
C LEU A 50 -3.79 -7.02 -4.77
N ARG A 51 -3.02 -6.02 -5.23
CA ARG A 51 -2.88 -4.74 -4.54
C ARG A 51 -3.77 -3.67 -5.19
N SER A 52 -4.90 -3.36 -4.54
CA SER A 52 -5.86 -2.36 -5.00
C SER A 52 -5.88 -1.12 -4.09
N ILE A 53 -4.74 -0.42 -3.98
CA ILE A 53 -4.56 0.73 -3.07
C ILE A 53 -4.49 2.09 -3.82
N GLY A 54 -5.02 2.13 -5.03
CA GLY A 54 -4.99 3.30 -5.90
C GLY A 54 -3.87 3.28 -6.94
N TYR A 55 -3.97 4.23 -7.87
CA TYR A 55 -3.05 4.39 -8.99
C TYR A 55 -2.28 5.71 -8.87
N LYS A 56 -1.18 5.78 -9.60
CA LYS A 56 -0.34 6.99 -9.70
C LYS A 56 -0.09 7.26 -11.17
N SER A 57 -0.25 8.52 -11.58
CA SER A 57 0.13 8.95 -12.92
C SER A 57 1.65 8.92 -13.07
N ILE A 58 2.12 8.81 -14.32
CA ILE A 58 3.52 8.96 -14.68
C ILE A 58 3.76 10.35 -15.27
N PRO A 59 4.92 10.99 -15.01
CA PRO A 59 5.22 12.29 -15.59
C PRO A 59 5.38 12.20 -17.11
N PHE A 60 4.94 13.24 -17.82
CA PHE A 60 5.15 13.39 -19.26
C PHE A 60 6.23 14.44 -19.53
N ALA A 61 7.09 14.20 -20.51
CA ALA A 61 8.19 15.10 -20.83
C ALA A 61 7.67 16.49 -21.23
N GLY A 62 8.25 17.55 -20.65
CA GLY A 62 7.86 18.93 -20.93
C GLY A 62 6.59 19.42 -20.21
N VAL A 63 5.94 18.60 -19.38
CA VAL A 63 4.72 18.97 -18.64
C VAL A 63 5.01 19.08 -17.13
N PRO A 64 4.53 20.14 -16.44
CA PRO A 64 4.62 20.22 -14.99
C PRO A 64 3.98 19.00 -14.30
N PHE A 65 4.61 18.49 -13.24
CA PHE A 65 4.11 17.32 -12.52
C PHE A 65 4.32 17.47 -11.01
N ASP A 66 3.25 17.29 -10.23
CA ASP A 66 3.33 17.22 -8.77
C ASP A 66 3.72 15.80 -8.37
N VAL A 67 5.00 15.62 -8.01
CA VAL A 67 5.56 14.32 -7.59
C VAL A 67 4.98 13.78 -6.29
N LYS A 68 4.40 14.63 -5.44
CA LYS A 68 3.79 14.21 -4.18
C LYS A 68 2.41 13.64 -4.45
N ARG A 69 1.58 14.36 -5.22
CA ARG A 69 0.21 13.97 -5.55
C ARG A 69 0.11 13.03 -6.76
N HIS A 70 1.17 12.92 -7.56
CA HIS A 70 1.23 12.15 -8.80
C HIS A 70 0.18 12.59 -9.84
N VAL A 71 0.04 13.90 -10.04
CA VAL A 71 -0.90 14.53 -10.97
C VAL A 71 -0.26 15.72 -11.69
N ILE A 72 -0.81 16.08 -12.86
CA ILE A 72 -0.50 17.34 -13.53
C ILE A 72 -1.26 18.46 -12.78
N PRO A 73 -0.59 19.53 -12.33
CA PRO A 73 -1.24 20.62 -11.63
C PRO A 73 -2.18 21.39 -12.57
N ASN A 74 -3.34 21.79 -12.05
CA ASN A 74 -4.35 22.56 -12.78
C ASN A 74 -5.02 23.58 -11.83
N VAL A 75 -5.83 24.48 -12.38
CA VAL A 75 -6.72 25.36 -11.62
C VAL A 75 -8.16 24.94 -11.91
N ALA A 76 -8.89 24.55 -10.86
CA ALA A 76 -10.29 24.12 -10.85
C ALA A 76 -10.63 22.67 -11.25
N GLY A 77 -9.63 21.78 -11.36
CA GLY A 77 -9.84 20.34 -11.54
C GLY A 77 -9.76 19.89 -12.99
#